data_AF-A0A7X1AWJ9-F1
#
_entry.id   AF-A0A7X1AWJ9-F1
#
_cell.length_a   1.000
_cell.length_b   1.000
_cell.length_c   1.000
_cell.angle_alpha   90.00
_cell.angle_beta   90.00
_cell.angle_gamma   90.00
#
_symmetry.space_group_name_H-M   'P 1'
#
loop_
_entity.id
_entity.type
_entity.pdbx_description
1 polymer ?
#
loop_
_entity_poly.entity_id
_entity_poly.type
_entity_poly.pdbx_seq_one_letter_code
_entity_poly.pdbx_strand_id
1 'polypeptide(L)'
;MSARGIFDRFIRRPLILGGLFMVVCLRGEEETYSEWTGIDGRTLEARINFVEKGLVRMERVDGVVFDIPIERFAEKDRSKILAWKPPQIEVPEADDAVLVLETENGRGSGFLVQSMGEVWVYTNQHVIGDASSVRAMDTHGNEIELGRLEIAKDRDIARFRTSTNRGLELSSGTKTGEKIVVFGNSQGTGVITRSKGEVLGISWKTVEVSAEIVSGNSGGPVMTEEGEVLGISTYVQFGEYSADRTVEDTRYEKPRRFALRLDRPIDFVEVTRWDYEQVYNTLHEHFSVFDESFAFAMTILSDPTGRVMTGNFDSSEVVKIAEDHNDDVARIPGLASSGISYRSKVRKISSRFIDTLEDAYRVGENSLKEARFSLRDERFGWFQSQIKEREEMQAGLKQEVERVENSFN
;
A
#
# COMPACT_ATOMS: atom_id res chain seq x y z
N MET A 1 13.26 -41.61 9.27
CA MET A 1 13.95 -40.48 8.62
C MET A 1 14.47 -39.56 9.72
N SER A 2 15.79 -39.44 9.87
CA SER A 2 16.43 -38.94 11.10
C SER A 2 16.38 -37.41 11.22
N ALA A 3 16.08 -36.95 12.43
CA ALA A 3 15.89 -35.55 12.82
C ALA A 3 17.19 -34.70 12.89
N ARG A 4 18.24 -35.04 12.13
CA ARG A 4 19.59 -34.47 12.25
C ARG A 4 19.91 -33.28 11.34
N GLY A 5 19.00 -32.80 10.50
CA GLY A 5 19.35 -31.87 9.40
C GLY A 5 18.79 -30.44 9.45
N ILE A 6 18.09 -30.02 10.52
CA ILE A 6 17.38 -28.72 10.49
C ILE A 6 18.28 -27.55 10.91
N PHE A 7 19.18 -27.71 11.89
CA PHE A 7 20.17 -26.68 12.27
C PHE A 7 21.09 -26.32 11.08
N ASP A 8 21.33 -27.28 10.18
CA ASP A 8 22.11 -27.12 8.95
C ASP A 8 21.45 -26.17 7.92
N ARG A 9 20.11 -26.07 7.89
CA ARG A 9 19.41 -25.21 6.90
C ARG A 9 19.60 -23.73 7.15
N PHE A 10 19.89 -23.33 8.39
CA PHE A 10 20.01 -21.93 8.79
C PHE A 10 21.45 -21.42 8.80
N ILE A 11 22.44 -22.29 8.54
CA ILE A 11 23.89 -21.97 8.56
C ILE A 11 24.47 -21.92 7.12
N ARG A 12 23.82 -21.22 6.18
CA ARG A 12 24.47 -20.93 4.89
C ARG A 12 25.31 -19.65 5.01
N ARG A 13 26.64 -19.80 5.00
CA ARG A 13 27.64 -18.72 5.02
C ARG A 13 27.77 -18.04 3.64
N PRO A 14 27.94 -16.71 3.55
CA PRO A 14 28.83 -16.14 2.55
C PRO A 14 30.29 -16.21 3.06
N LEU A 15 31.21 -16.58 2.19
CA LEU A 15 32.65 -16.44 2.44
C LEU A 15 32.99 -14.94 2.46
N ILE A 16 33.51 -14.44 3.58
CA ILE A 16 34.26 -13.17 3.61
C ILE A 16 35.64 -13.45 4.20
N LEU A 17 36.67 -13.29 3.36
CA LEU A 17 38.07 -13.29 3.74
C LEU A 17 38.37 -12.05 4.60
N GLY A 18 39.23 -12.22 5.60
CA GLY A 18 39.40 -11.31 6.73
C GLY A 18 39.82 -9.87 6.42
N GLY A 19 39.33 -8.98 7.28
CA GLY A 19 39.78 -7.61 7.47
C GLY A 19 39.30 -7.15 8.84
N LEU A 20 40.22 -6.99 9.78
CA LEU A 20 39.96 -6.53 11.15
C LEU A 20 39.59 -5.03 11.10
N PHE A 21 38.31 -4.69 11.24
CA PHE A 21 37.88 -3.32 11.52
C PHE A 21 37.17 -3.29 12.88
N MET A 22 37.88 -2.76 13.88
CA MET A 22 37.31 -2.45 15.18
C MET A 22 36.66 -1.07 15.06
N VAL A 23 35.35 -1.04 14.82
CA VAL A 23 34.53 0.18 14.94
C VAL A 23 33.93 0.16 16.35
N VAL A 24 34.44 1.04 17.20
CA VAL A 24 33.83 1.35 18.50
C VAL A 24 32.67 2.31 18.24
N CYS A 25 31.45 1.79 18.21
CA CYS A 25 30.23 2.59 18.30
C CYS A 25 29.68 2.50 19.72
N LEU A 26 29.80 3.60 20.47
CA LEU A 26 29.07 3.80 21.72
C LEU A 26 27.71 4.42 21.36
N ARG A 27 26.60 3.67 21.48
CA ARG A 27 25.22 4.21 21.42
C ARG A 27 24.20 3.18 21.92
N GLY A 28 23.36 3.61 22.87
CA GLY A 28 22.03 3.08 23.23
C GLY A 28 21.96 1.65 23.75
N GLU A 29 21.36 1.44 24.93
CA GLU A 29 21.14 0.16 25.62
C GLU A 29 21.23 -1.09 24.72
N GLU A 30 22.25 -1.93 24.98
CA GLU A 30 22.59 -3.12 24.20
C GLU A 30 21.34 -3.99 23.92
N GLU A 31 20.94 -4.07 22.65
CA GLU A 31 20.15 -5.17 22.14
C GLU A 31 21.01 -6.45 22.24
N THR A 32 21.08 -7.06 23.42
CA THR A 32 22.09 -8.10 23.70
C THR A 32 21.77 -9.38 22.93
N TYR A 33 22.44 -9.58 21.80
CA TYR A 33 22.60 -10.89 21.19
C TYR A 33 23.29 -11.82 22.18
N SER A 34 22.81 -13.05 22.28
CA SER A 34 23.37 -14.08 23.16
C SER A 34 23.81 -15.27 22.33
N GLU A 35 24.84 -15.97 22.80
CA GLU A 35 25.22 -17.27 22.23
C GLU A 35 24.33 -18.38 22.81
N TRP A 36 23.67 -19.12 21.91
CA TRP A 36 22.77 -20.23 22.21
C TRP A 36 23.33 -21.55 21.68
N THR A 37 23.22 -22.61 22.46
CA THR A 37 23.81 -23.93 22.13
C THR A 37 22.72 -24.93 21.78
N GLY A 38 22.85 -25.58 20.62
CA GLY A 38 21.99 -26.68 20.20
C GLY A 38 22.34 -28.00 20.91
N ILE A 39 21.40 -28.96 20.88
CA ILE A 39 21.64 -30.34 21.37
C ILE A 39 22.74 -31.08 20.59
N ASP A 40 23.09 -30.59 19.41
CA ASP A 40 24.19 -31.09 18.57
C ASP A 40 25.55 -30.43 18.91
N GLY A 41 25.58 -29.54 19.91
CA GLY A 41 26.78 -28.84 20.37
C GLY A 41 27.17 -27.62 19.52
N ARG A 42 26.42 -27.30 18.46
CA ARG A 42 26.65 -26.09 17.65
C ARG A 42 26.14 -24.85 18.38
N THR A 43 26.81 -23.72 18.19
CA THR A 43 26.38 -22.44 18.75
C THR A 43 25.80 -21.51 17.70
N LEU A 44 24.96 -20.59 18.17
CA LEU A 44 24.22 -19.61 17.38
C LEU A 44 24.16 -18.30 18.15
N GLU A 45 24.62 -17.21 17.53
CA GLU A 45 24.48 -15.88 18.11
C GLU A 45 23.18 -15.23 17.63
N ALA A 46 22.25 -15.02 18.56
CA ALA A 46 20.90 -14.54 18.27
C ALA A 46 20.28 -13.84 19.49
N ARG A 47 19.24 -13.03 19.29
CA ARG A 47 18.35 -12.56 20.37
C ARG A 47 17.01 -13.29 20.32
N ILE A 48 16.34 -13.38 21.47
CA ILE A 48 14.96 -13.88 21.54
C ILE A 48 14.03 -12.71 21.22
N ASN A 49 13.13 -12.90 20.24
CA ASN A 49 12.09 -11.92 19.94
C ASN A 49 10.78 -12.35 20.60
N PHE A 50 10.48 -13.64 20.62
CA PHE A 50 9.23 -14.16 21.15
C PHE A 50 9.34 -15.64 21.53
N VAL A 51 8.56 -16.06 22.53
CA VAL A 51 8.48 -17.46 22.98
C VAL A 51 7.01 -17.85 23.08
N GLU A 52 6.57 -18.84 22.29
CA GLU A 52 5.19 -19.33 22.33
C GLU A 52 5.12 -20.82 21.98
N LYS A 53 4.27 -21.57 22.70
CA LYS A 53 3.89 -22.96 22.37
C LYS A 53 5.06 -23.91 22.09
N GLY A 54 6.17 -23.77 22.82
CA GLY A 54 7.34 -24.65 22.65
C GLY A 54 8.26 -24.25 21.49
N LEU A 55 7.98 -23.16 20.79
CA LEU A 55 8.86 -22.55 19.80
C LEU A 55 9.47 -21.26 20.39
N VAL A 56 10.71 -20.97 20.00
CA VAL A 56 11.34 -19.67 20.23
C VAL A 56 11.63 -19.03 18.87
N ARG A 57 11.12 -17.81 18.68
CA ARG A 57 11.46 -16.94 17.56
C ARG A 57 12.69 -16.15 17.93
N MET A 58 13.71 -16.25 17.08
CA MET A 58 15.00 -15.60 17.30
C MET A 58 15.43 -14.82 16.08
N GLU A 59 16.20 -13.77 16.30
CA GLU A 59 16.85 -12.98 15.26
C GLU A 59 18.36 -13.12 15.41
N ARG A 60 19.04 -13.49 14.33
CA ARG A 60 20.51 -13.55 14.28
C ARG A 60 21.11 -12.17 14.12
N VAL A 61 22.41 -12.06 14.40
CA VAL A 61 23.22 -10.84 14.20
C VAL A 61 23.17 -10.29 12.77
N ASP A 62 22.85 -11.13 11.78
CA ASP A 62 22.66 -10.75 10.38
C ASP A 62 21.20 -10.35 10.04
N GLY A 63 20.33 -10.19 11.05
CA GLY A 63 18.94 -9.78 10.91
C GLY A 63 17.97 -10.91 10.54
N VAL A 64 18.46 -12.12 10.27
CA VAL A 64 17.60 -13.23 9.86
C VAL A 64 16.75 -13.70 11.05
N VAL A 65 15.42 -13.67 10.90
CA VAL A 65 14.44 -14.15 11.89
C VAL A 65 14.02 -15.58 11.55
N PHE A 66 13.97 -16.46 12.56
CA PHE A 66 13.58 -17.86 12.39
C PHE A 66 13.02 -18.45 13.69
N ASP A 67 12.24 -19.51 13.55
CA ASP A 67 11.65 -20.24 14.68
C ASP A 67 12.42 -21.54 14.92
N ILE A 68 12.83 -21.78 16.16
CA ILE A 68 13.46 -23.03 16.60
C ILE A 68 12.61 -23.67 17.69
N PRO A 69 12.31 -24.98 17.62
CA PRO A 69 11.72 -25.68 18.75
C PRO A 69 12.62 -25.64 19.98
N ILE A 70 12.07 -25.28 21.12
CA ILE A 70 12.80 -25.13 22.39
C ILE A 70 13.56 -26.43 22.74
N GLU A 71 13.02 -27.59 22.34
CA GLU A 71 13.66 -28.88 22.55
C GLU A 71 14.96 -29.11 21.77
N ARG A 72 15.29 -28.23 20.82
CA ARG A 72 16.55 -28.25 20.07
C ARG A 72 17.70 -27.57 20.81
N PHE A 73 17.44 -26.84 21.88
CA PHE A 73 18.47 -26.20 22.70
C PHE A 73 18.98 -27.14 23.79
N ALA A 74 20.27 -27.00 24.11
CA ALA A 74 20.89 -27.61 25.27
C ALA A 74 20.19 -27.16 26.56
N GLU A 75 20.21 -28.01 27.59
CA GLU A 75 19.44 -27.81 28.84
C GLU A 75 19.68 -26.45 29.53
N LYS A 76 20.95 -26.02 29.53
CA LYS A 76 21.39 -24.70 30.03
C LYS A 76 20.62 -23.56 29.37
N ASP A 77 20.53 -23.58 28.05
CA ASP A 77 19.97 -22.49 27.25
C ASP A 77 18.45 -22.61 27.15
N ARG A 78 17.92 -23.84 27.16
CA ARG A 78 16.48 -24.11 27.33
C ARG A 78 15.92 -23.45 28.58
N SER A 79 16.63 -23.59 29.71
CA SER A 79 16.22 -22.98 30.99
C SER A 79 16.17 -21.45 30.90
N LYS A 80 17.11 -20.83 30.17
CA LYS A 80 17.10 -19.37 29.94
C LYS A 80 15.95 -18.94 29.03
N ILE A 81 15.69 -19.67 27.95
CA ILE A 81 14.58 -19.39 27.01
C ILE A 81 13.25 -19.46 27.76
N LEU A 82 13.05 -20.48 28.60
CA LEU A 82 11.83 -20.63 29.40
C LEU A 82 11.69 -19.56 30.50
N ALA A 83 12.80 -18.97 30.95
CA ALA A 83 12.81 -17.88 31.91
C ALA A 83 12.74 -16.48 31.26
N TRP A 84 12.89 -16.40 29.94
CA TRP A 84 12.85 -15.13 29.21
C TRP A 84 11.46 -14.51 29.29
N LYS A 85 11.43 -13.19 29.48
CA LYS A 85 10.21 -12.40 29.49
C LYS A 85 10.27 -11.40 28.34
N PRO A 86 9.14 -11.16 27.65
CA PRO A 86 9.10 -10.14 26.62
C PRO A 86 9.43 -8.76 27.23
N PRO A 87 10.04 -7.87 26.43
CA PRO A 87 10.20 -6.47 26.81
C PRO A 87 8.85 -5.92 27.29
N GLN A 88 8.87 -5.10 28.34
CA GLN A 88 7.68 -4.36 28.74
C GLN A 88 7.49 -3.24 27.73
N ILE A 89 6.49 -3.40 26.85
CA ILE A 89 6.09 -2.35 25.91
C ILE A 89 4.97 -1.55 26.57
N GLU A 90 5.17 -0.25 26.66
CA GLU A 90 4.18 0.67 27.20
C GLU A 90 3.09 0.91 26.15
N VAL A 91 1.82 0.88 26.58
CA VAL A 91 0.71 1.31 25.72
C VAL A 91 0.53 2.81 25.96
N PRO A 92 0.90 3.67 24.99
CA PRO A 92 0.77 5.12 25.14
C PRO A 92 -0.68 5.55 24.93
N GLU A 93 -0.97 6.82 25.23
CA GLU A 93 -2.19 7.46 24.74
C GLU A 93 -2.22 7.47 23.21
N ALA A 94 -3.42 7.36 22.65
CA ALA A 94 -3.63 7.24 21.21
C ALA A 94 -2.96 8.35 20.39
N ASP A 95 -3.01 9.61 20.86
CA ASP A 95 -2.40 10.75 20.15
C ASP A 95 -0.87 10.63 20.08
N ASP A 96 -0.24 10.11 21.12
CA ASP A 96 1.23 10.03 21.25
C ASP A 96 1.83 8.85 20.46
N ALA A 97 0.96 7.90 20.06
CA ALA A 97 1.31 6.82 19.15
C ALA A 97 1.12 7.18 17.67
N VAL A 98 0.34 8.21 17.33
CA VAL A 98 0.12 8.60 15.94
C VAL A 98 1.21 9.56 15.49
N LEU A 99 1.77 9.29 14.32
CA LEU A 99 2.93 9.97 13.77
C LEU A 99 2.54 10.74 12.51
N VAL A 100 3.12 11.94 12.37
CA VAL A 100 3.15 12.64 11.09
C VAL A 100 4.33 12.07 10.29
N LEU A 101 4.04 11.53 9.11
CA LEU A 101 5.08 11.13 8.17
C LEU A 101 5.34 12.26 7.19
N GLU A 102 6.59 12.67 7.09
CA GLU A 102 7.06 13.68 6.13
C GLU A 102 7.98 13.04 5.10
N THR A 103 7.70 13.31 3.83
CA THR A 103 8.53 12.94 2.68
C THR A 103 8.86 14.20 1.87
N GLU A 104 9.76 14.11 0.89
CA GLU A 104 9.97 15.20 -0.06
C GLU A 104 8.72 15.56 -0.89
N ASN A 105 7.80 14.60 -1.06
CA ASN A 105 6.65 14.71 -1.96
C ASN A 105 5.33 15.02 -1.22
N GLY A 106 5.33 14.99 0.11
CA GLY A 106 4.14 15.31 0.87
C GLY A 106 4.16 14.87 2.33
N ARG A 107 2.97 14.76 2.90
CA ARG A 107 2.75 14.33 4.28
C ARG A 107 1.64 13.31 4.36
N GLY A 108 1.83 12.32 5.21
CA GLY A 108 0.83 11.30 5.54
C GLY A 108 0.80 11.03 7.03
N SER A 109 0.20 9.89 7.39
CA SER A 109 0.13 9.43 8.77
C SER A 109 0.82 8.08 8.92
N GLY A 110 1.30 7.80 10.13
CA GLY A 110 1.75 6.50 10.57
C GLY A 110 1.44 6.33 12.04
N PHE A 111 1.72 5.17 12.63
CA PHE A 111 1.49 4.97 14.05
C PHE A 111 2.27 3.78 14.63
N LEU A 112 2.52 3.84 15.93
CA LEU A 112 3.27 2.84 16.69
C LEU A 112 2.36 1.68 17.10
N VAL A 113 2.76 0.46 16.77
CA VAL A 113 2.04 -0.77 17.11
C VAL A 113 3.02 -1.79 17.67
N GLN A 114 2.63 -2.44 18.76
CA GLN A 114 3.34 -3.61 19.25
C GLN A 114 2.88 -4.88 18.54
N SER A 115 3.85 -5.65 18.04
CA SER A 115 3.61 -6.91 17.35
C SER A 115 4.79 -7.85 17.54
N MET A 116 4.51 -9.07 18.03
CA MET A 116 5.51 -10.14 18.21
C MET A 116 6.69 -9.75 19.11
N GLY A 117 6.45 -8.95 20.16
CA GLY A 117 7.48 -8.50 21.10
C GLY A 117 8.35 -7.34 20.62
N GLU A 118 8.01 -6.74 19.47
CA GLU A 118 8.68 -5.59 18.88
C GLU A 118 7.67 -4.45 18.62
N VAL A 119 8.18 -3.23 18.45
CA VAL A 119 7.37 -2.08 18.03
C VAL A 119 7.68 -1.74 16.58
N TRP A 120 6.60 -1.44 15.84
CA TRP A 120 6.63 -1.11 14.44
C TRP A 120 5.87 0.19 14.18
N VAL A 121 6.39 1.01 13.28
CA VAL A 121 5.65 2.13 12.67
C VAL A 121 4.90 1.57 11.47
N TYR A 122 3.57 1.53 11.54
CA TYR A 122 2.70 1.15 10.42
C TYR A 122 2.28 2.37 9.61
N THR A 123 2.14 2.20 8.30
CA THR A 123 1.59 3.19 7.37
C THR A 123 1.12 2.50 6.07
N ASN A 124 0.68 3.27 5.08
CA ASN A 124 0.43 2.77 3.74
C ASN A 124 1.69 2.75 2.87
N GLN A 125 1.72 1.85 1.90
CA GLN A 125 2.76 1.77 0.89
C GLN A 125 2.78 3.03 0.01
N HIS A 126 1.62 3.54 -0.40
CA HIS A 126 1.55 4.78 -1.19
C HIS A 126 1.98 6.04 -0.42
N VAL A 127 1.95 6.02 0.92
CA VAL A 127 2.40 7.17 1.74
C VAL A 127 3.92 7.32 1.69
N ILE A 128 4.66 6.20 1.69
CA ILE A 128 6.12 6.22 1.51
C ILE A 128 6.53 6.35 0.05
N GLY A 129 5.67 5.84 -0.86
CA GLY A 129 5.70 6.13 -2.30
C GLY A 129 7.07 6.01 -2.95
N ASP A 130 7.42 7.05 -3.68
CA ASP A 130 8.69 7.30 -4.36
C ASP A 130 9.69 8.10 -3.53
N ALA A 131 9.37 8.43 -2.28
CA ALA A 131 10.23 9.28 -1.47
C ALA A 131 11.51 8.56 -1.05
N SER A 132 12.68 9.09 -1.38
CA SER A 132 13.99 8.56 -1.00
C SER A 132 14.20 8.46 0.51
N SER A 133 13.50 9.30 1.30
CA SER A 133 13.54 9.29 2.76
C SER A 133 12.18 9.54 3.37
N VAL A 134 11.95 8.98 4.56
CA VAL A 134 10.71 9.17 5.34
C VAL A 134 11.13 9.60 6.74
N ARG A 135 10.57 10.72 7.22
CA ARG A 135 10.72 11.14 8.63
C ARG A 135 9.41 10.92 9.36
N ALA A 136 9.48 10.39 10.56
CA ALA A 136 8.31 10.12 11.39
C ALA A 136 8.39 10.95 12.68
N MET A 137 7.41 11.81 12.89
CA MET A 137 7.38 12.74 14.03
C MET A 137 6.17 12.47 14.91
N ASP A 138 6.36 12.38 16.23
CA ASP A 138 5.26 12.33 17.18
C ASP A 138 4.66 13.73 17.46
N THR A 139 3.56 13.79 18.20
CA THR A 139 2.87 15.02 18.60
C THR A 139 3.67 15.92 19.54
N HIS A 140 4.75 15.40 20.14
CA HIS A 140 5.68 16.16 20.97
C HIS A 140 6.87 16.74 20.18
N GLY A 141 6.97 16.42 18.89
CA GLY A 141 8.06 16.84 18.02
C GLY A 141 9.31 15.97 18.14
N ASN A 142 9.21 14.78 18.74
CA ASN A 142 10.31 13.81 18.71
C ASN A 142 10.28 13.04 17.38
N GLU A 143 11.46 12.82 16.82
CA GLU A 143 11.64 11.96 15.66
C GLU A 143 11.71 10.50 16.10
N ILE A 144 10.90 9.65 15.48
CA ILE A 144 10.93 8.20 15.66
C ILE A 144 11.89 7.60 14.63
N GLU A 145 12.92 6.91 15.12
CA GLU A 145 13.88 6.23 14.24
C GLU A 145 13.20 5.09 13.47
N LEU A 146 13.34 5.14 12.14
CA LEU A 146 12.84 4.12 11.22
C LEU A 146 13.99 3.18 10.82
N GLY A 147 13.87 1.91 11.21
CA GLY A 147 14.81 0.85 10.86
C GLY A 147 14.42 0.12 9.57
N ARG A 148 14.52 -1.22 9.57
CA ARG A 148 14.19 -2.05 8.41
C ARG A 148 12.76 -1.80 7.91
N LEU A 149 12.58 -1.75 6.60
CA LEU A 149 11.29 -1.62 5.92
C LEU A 149 10.77 -3.00 5.51
N GLU A 150 9.53 -3.26 5.88
CA GLU A 150 8.76 -4.39 5.37
C GLU A 150 7.48 -3.90 4.69
N ILE A 151 7.13 -4.53 3.58
CA ILE A 151 5.90 -4.25 2.84
C ILE A 151 5.00 -5.47 2.85
N ALA A 152 3.68 -5.24 2.92
CA ALA A 152 2.70 -6.28 2.74
C ALA A 152 2.60 -6.64 1.25
N LYS A 153 2.75 -7.93 0.94
CA LYS A 153 2.69 -8.39 -0.45
C LYS A 153 1.32 -8.25 -1.10
N ASP A 154 0.24 -8.09 -0.34
CA ASP A 154 -1.11 -8.33 -0.87
C ASP A 154 -2.09 -7.17 -0.62
N ARG A 155 -1.60 -6.05 -0.07
CA ARG A 155 -2.35 -4.85 0.27
C ARG A 155 -1.40 -3.69 0.55
N ASP A 156 -1.92 -2.47 0.48
CA ASP A 156 -1.23 -1.20 0.65
C ASP A 156 -0.81 -0.93 2.12
N ILE A 157 0.07 -1.76 2.67
CA ILE A 157 0.62 -1.60 4.03
C ILE A 157 2.14 -1.68 3.97
N ALA A 158 2.79 -0.74 4.63
CA ALA A 158 4.21 -0.75 4.92
C ALA A 158 4.42 -0.64 6.44
N ARG A 159 5.53 -1.20 6.93
CA ARG A 159 5.95 -1.01 8.31
C ARG A 159 7.46 -0.87 8.43
N PHE A 160 7.87 -0.02 9.36
CA PHE A 160 9.26 0.13 9.74
C PHE A 160 9.45 -0.40 11.15
N ARG A 161 10.50 -1.19 11.37
CA ARG A 161 10.91 -1.53 12.72
C ARG A 161 11.40 -0.27 13.43
N THR A 162 11.10 -0.11 14.72
CA THR A 162 11.64 0.98 15.53
C THR A 162 12.13 0.47 16.89
N SER A 163 13.04 1.22 17.51
CA SER A 163 13.66 0.92 18.81
C SER A 163 12.85 1.45 20.00
N THR A 164 11.73 2.14 19.75
CA THR A 164 10.89 2.66 20.83
C THR A 164 10.22 1.53 21.63
N ASN A 165 9.97 1.78 22.91
CA ASN A 165 9.36 0.86 23.84
C ASN A 165 7.87 1.14 24.08
N ARG A 166 7.23 1.96 23.22
CA ARG A 166 5.80 2.26 23.31
C ARG A 166 5.06 1.92 22.03
N GLY A 167 3.91 1.28 22.13
CA GLY A 167 3.11 0.91 20.96
C GLY A 167 1.69 0.50 21.30
N LEU A 168 0.77 0.81 20.40
CA LEU A 168 -0.63 0.44 20.52
C LEU A 168 -0.83 -1.06 20.33
N GLU A 169 -1.87 -1.60 20.95
CA GLU A 169 -2.27 -2.99 20.80
C GLU A 169 -3.08 -3.21 19.52
N LEU A 170 -2.90 -4.37 18.89
CA LEU A 170 -3.76 -4.81 17.79
C LEU A 170 -5.06 -5.38 18.36
N SER A 171 -6.19 -4.98 17.77
CA SER A 171 -7.46 -5.59 18.12
C SER A 171 -7.53 -7.03 17.65
N SER A 172 -8.22 -7.87 18.43
CA SER A 172 -8.38 -9.29 18.15
C SER A 172 -9.44 -9.61 17.08
N GLY A 173 -10.20 -8.62 16.64
CA GLY A 173 -11.17 -8.80 15.56
C GLY A 173 -11.99 -7.53 15.29
N THR A 174 -12.87 -7.61 14.30
CA THR A 174 -13.73 -6.48 13.93
C THR A 174 -15.18 -6.94 13.74
N LYS A 175 -16.15 -6.10 14.12
CA LYS A 175 -17.58 -6.35 13.96
C LYS A 175 -18.28 -5.18 13.29
N THR A 176 -19.31 -5.46 12.48
CA THR A 176 -20.17 -4.40 11.95
C THR A 176 -20.89 -3.69 13.10
N GLY A 177 -20.99 -2.37 13.04
CA GLY A 177 -21.54 -1.50 14.07
C GLY A 177 -20.58 -1.17 15.22
N GLU A 178 -19.35 -1.71 15.19
CA GLU A 178 -18.30 -1.37 16.16
C GLU A 178 -17.94 0.11 16.07
N LYS A 179 -17.90 0.78 17.22
CA LYS A 179 -17.55 2.20 17.32
C LYS A 179 -16.04 2.35 17.16
N ILE A 180 -15.67 3.27 16.28
CA ILE A 180 -14.28 3.47 15.89
C ILE A 180 -13.92 4.94 15.86
N VAL A 181 -12.62 5.20 15.97
CA VAL A 181 -12.02 6.50 15.81
C VAL A 181 -10.86 6.38 14.81
N VAL A 182 -10.91 7.18 13.75
CA VAL A 182 -9.83 7.31 12.76
C VAL A 182 -8.95 8.48 13.16
N PHE A 183 -7.64 8.25 13.19
CA PHE A 183 -6.64 9.27 13.48
C PHE A 183 -5.82 9.59 12.25
N GLY A 184 -5.36 10.83 12.14
CA GLY A 184 -4.36 11.18 11.15
C GLY A 184 -4.16 12.68 10.96
N ASN A 185 -3.16 12.99 10.15
CA ASN A 185 -2.75 14.33 9.75
C ASN A 185 -3.66 14.90 8.66
N SER A 186 -4.94 15.14 8.99
CA SER A 186 -5.93 15.63 8.02
C SER A 186 -5.44 16.88 7.30
N GLN A 187 -5.56 16.87 5.97
CA GLN A 187 -5.11 17.92 5.05
C GLN A 187 -3.60 18.22 5.11
N GLY A 188 -2.78 17.36 5.75
CA GLY A 188 -1.33 17.48 5.76
C GLY A 188 -0.80 18.65 6.60
N THR A 189 -1.60 19.21 7.50
CA THR A 189 -1.25 20.43 8.25
C THR A 189 -0.17 20.23 9.32
N GLY A 190 0.20 18.98 9.60
CA GLY A 190 1.05 18.58 10.73
C GLY A 190 0.28 18.44 12.05
N VAL A 191 -1.05 18.36 11.99
CA VAL A 191 -1.92 18.26 13.18
C VAL A 191 -2.66 16.94 13.15
N ILE A 192 -2.47 16.13 14.18
CA ILE A 192 -3.24 14.89 14.34
C ILE A 192 -4.67 15.23 14.74
N THR A 193 -5.62 14.72 13.98
CA THR A 193 -7.06 14.89 14.21
C THR A 193 -7.72 13.54 14.43
N ARG A 194 -8.96 13.58 14.93
CA ARG A 194 -9.78 12.41 15.26
C ARG A 194 -11.12 12.50 14.56
N SER A 195 -11.55 11.41 13.96
CA SER A 195 -12.85 11.29 13.30
C SER A 195 -13.58 10.07 13.84
N LYS A 196 -14.71 10.30 14.52
CA LYS A 196 -15.52 9.21 15.10
C LYS A 196 -16.45 8.63 14.04
N GLY A 197 -16.69 7.33 14.14
CA GLY A 197 -17.66 6.63 13.29
C GLY A 197 -17.91 5.21 13.75
N GLU A 198 -18.33 4.37 12.82
CA GLU A 198 -18.52 2.94 13.05
C GLU A 198 -18.15 2.12 11.82
N VAL A 199 -17.94 0.82 12.03
CA VAL A 199 -17.74 -0.14 10.95
C VAL A 199 -19.08 -0.40 10.25
N LEU A 200 -19.16 -0.08 8.96
CA LEU A 200 -20.35 -0.26 8.11
C LEU A 200 -20.36 -1.60 7.39
N GLY A 201 -19.19 -2.12 7.04
CA GLY A 201 -19.04 -3.31 6.23
C GLY A 201 -17.68 -3.96 6.42
N ILE A 202 -17.61 -5.27 6.22
CA ILE A 202 -16.42 -6.08 6.47
C ILE A 202 -16.17 -7.00 5.28
N SER A 203 -14.94 -6.98 4.77
CA SER A 203 -14.40 -7.97 3.84
C SER A 203 -13.25 -8.75 4.50
N TRP A 204 -12.63 -9.67 3.76
CA TRP A 204 -11.43 -10.37 4.24
C TRP A 204 -10.28 -9.42 4.57
N LYS A 205 -10.04 -8.38 3.76
CA LYS A 205 -8.87 -7.47 3.92
C LYS A 205 -9.24 -6.05 4.33
N THR A 206 -10.48 -5.64 4.13
CA THR A 206 -10.92 -4.26 4.27
C THR A 206 -12.12 -4.15 5.19
N VAL A 207 -12.26 -2.98 5.81
CA VAL A 207 -13.48 -2.55 6.48
C VAL A 207 -13.95 -1.25 5.85
N GLU A 208 -15.25 -1.13 5.63
CA GLU A 208 -15.89 0.13 5.27
C GLU A 208 -16.27 0.84 6.57
N VAL A 209 -15.96 2.13 6.69
CA VAL A 209 -16.22 2.92 7.90
C VAL A 209 -17.06 4.15 7.58
N SER A 210 -17.84 4.59 8.57
CA SER A 210 -18.61 5.85 8.47
C SER A 210 -17.80 7.09 8.85
N ALA A 211 -16.66 6.90 9.52
CA ALA A 211 -15.79 7.99 9.93
C ALA A 211 -15.23 8.71 8.69
N GLU A 212 -15.12 10.03 8.78
CA GLU A 212 -14.46 10.83 7.75
C GLU A 212 -12.98 10.43 7.61
N ILE A 213 -12.59 10.09 6.38
CA ILE A 213 -11.23 9.85 5.92
C ILE A 213 -11.01 10.86 4.81
N VAL A 214 -10.04 11.75 5.01
CA VAL A 214 -9.66 12.79 4.06
C VAL A 214 -8.16 12.66 3.75
N SER A 215 -7.68 13.42 2.77
CA SER A 215 -6.25 13.49 2.46
C SER A 215 -5.43 13.73 3.73
N GLY A 216 -4.31 13.02 3.87
CA GLY A 216 -3.44 13.05 5.04
C GLY A 216 -3.81 12.07 6.17
N ASN A 217 -5.03 11.52 6.20
CA ASN A 217 -5.38 10.42 7.12
C ASN A 217 -4.80 9.07 6.66
N SER A 218 -4.47 8.93 5.38
CA SER A 218 -3.90 7.69 4.84
C SER A 218 -2.64 7.31 5.61
N GLY A 219 -2.58 6.03 5.99
CA GLY A 219 -1.54 5.45 6.83
C GLY A 219 -1.79 5.57 8.34
N GLY A 220 -2.81 6.33 8.75
CA GLY A 220 -3.20 6.49 10.15
C GLY A 220 -4.01 5.30 10.70
N PRO A 221 -4.10 5.16 12.03
CA PRO A 221 -4.81 4.05 12.65
C PRO A 221 -6.32 4.27 12.65
N VAL A 222 -7.04 3.18 12.44
CA VAL A 222 -8.45 3.04 12.79
C VAL A 222 -8.52 2.22 14.07
N MET A 223 -9.00 2.82 15.16
CA MET A 223 -9.03 2.21 16.48
C MET A 223 -10.43 1.99 17.00
N THR A 224 -10.61 1.00 17.87
CA THR A 224 -11.80 0.87 18.72
C THR A 224 -11.87 2.02 19.73
N GLU A 225 -13.01 2.20 20.42
CA GLU A 225 -13.09 3.17 21.51
C GLU A 225 -12.23 2.80 22.72
N GLU A 226 -11.83 1.53 22.84
CA GLU A 226 -10.91 1.01 23.84
C GLU A 226 -9.43 1.29 23.51
N GLY A 227 -9.12 1.85 22.34
CA GLY A 227 -7.76 2.19 21.93
C GLY A 227 -6.97 1.05 21.27
N GLU A 228 -7.65 -0.03 20.87
CA GLU A 228 -7.04 -1.11 20.09
C GLU A 228 -7.07 -0.78 18.58
N VAL A 229 -5.99 -1.07 17.87
CA VAL A 229 -5.90 -0.85 16.42
C VAL A 229 -6.62 -1.96 15.65
N LEU A 230 -7.66 -1.60 14.91
CA LEU A 230 -8.36 -2.49 13.98
C LEU A 230 -7.69 -2.52 12.60
N GLY A 231 -7.21 -1.37 12.13
CA GLY A 231 -6.71 -1.24 10.77
C GLY A 231 -6.03 0.09 10.45
N ILE A 232 -5.77 0.29 9.16
CA ILE A 232 -5.08 1.46 8.59
C ILE A 232 -5.99 2.16 7.60
N SER A 233 -6.30 3.45 7.80
CA SER A 233 -7.05 4.24 6.81
C SER A 233 -6.27 4.31 5.50
N THR A 234 -6.94 4.08 4.35
CA THR A 234 -6.27 3.99 3.05
C THR A 234 -6.96 4.85 1.98
N TYR A 235 -8.11 4.43 1.45
CA TYR A 235 -8.73 4.99 0.25
C TYR A 235 -10.19 5.36 0.46
N VAL A 236 -10.65 6.27 -0.39
CA VAL A 236 -12.05 6.68 -0.51
C VAL A 236 -12.53 6.28 -1.92
N GLN A 237 -13.60 5.50 -1.99
CA GLN A 237 -14.27 5.20 -3.24
C GLN A 237 -15.38 6.23 -3.45
N PHE A 238 -15.22 7.08 -4.47
CA PHE A 238 -16.30 7.93 -4.93
C PHE A 238 -17.27 7.07 -5.76
N GLY A 239 -18.58 7.35 -5.66
CA GLY A 239 -19.57 6.66 -6.48
C GLY A 239 -19.18 6.81 -7.96
N GLU A 240 -19.07 5.68 -8.66
CA GLU A 240 -18.92 5.71 -10.11
C GLU A 240 -20.13 6.41 -10.71
N TYR A 241 -19.97 7.01 -11.89
CA TYR A 241 -21.11 7.43 -12.70
C TYR A 241 -21.84 6.17 -13.19
N SER A 242 -22.59 5.53 -12.28
CA SER A 242 -23.30 4.30 -12.57
C SER A 242 -24.64 4.65 -13.20
N ALA A 243 -24.89 4.17 -14.42
CA ALA A 243 -26.24 4.12 -14.97
C ALA A 243 -27.19 3.20 -14.14
N ASP A 244 -26.65 2.54 -13.11
CA ASP A 244 -27.38 1.75 -12.13
C ASP A 244 -28.22 2.65 -11.21
N ARG A 245 -29.48 2.86 -11.59
CA ARG A 245 -30.45 3.61 -10.78
C ARG A 245 -30.78 2.95 -9.44
N THR A 246 -30.31 1.73 -9.16
CA THR A 246 -30.57 1.07 -7.87
C THR A 246 -29.78 1.69 -6.71
N VAL A 247 -28.76 2.49 -7.01
CA VAL A 247 -28.02 3.24 -5.99
C VAL A 247 -28.67 4.56 -5.64
N GLU A 248 -29.65 5.04 -6.43
CA GLU A 248 -30.31 6.33 -6.23
C GLU A 248 -30.95 6.43 -4.83
N ASP A 249 -30.78 7.59 -4.17
CA ASP A 249 -31.23 7.88 -2.80
C ASP A 249 -30.68 6.94 -1.71
N THR A 250 -29.61 6.18 -1.99
CA THR A 250 -28.98 5.29 -1.02
C THR A 250 -27.66 5.86 -0.47
N ARG A 251 -27.12 5.22 0.59
CA ARG A 251 -25.78 5.56 1.09
C ARG A 251 -24.66 5.34 0.06
N TYR A 252 -24.93 4.56 -1.00
CA TYR A 252 -23.94 4.20 -2.02
C TYR A 252 -23.76 5.29 -3.08
N GLU A 253 -24.62 6.32 -3.10
CA GLU A 253 -24.36 7.55 -3.88
C GLU A 253 -23.23 8.40 -3.29
N LYS A 254 -22.98 8.25 -1.98
CA LYS A 254 -21.99 9.04 -1.25
C LYS A 254 -20.62 8.37 -1.29
N PRO A 255 -19.53 9.12 -1.11
CA PRO A 255 -18.20 8.55 -0.99
C PRO A 255 -18.13 7.52 0.15
N ARG A 256 -17.59 6.34 -0.16
CA ARG A 256 -17.37 5.23 0.76
C ARG A 256 -15.92 5.21 1.18
N ARG A 257 -15.65 4.90 2.44
CA ARG A 257 -14.32 5.07 3.05
C ARG A 257 -13.84 3.74 3.62
N PHE A 258 -12.58 3.41 3.38
CA PHE A 258 -12.06 2.09 3.67
C PHE A 258 -10.77 2.13 4.47
N ALA A 259 -10.63 1.12 5.33
CA ALA A 259 -9.40 0.82 6.05
C ALA A 259 -8.96 -0.63 5.82
N LEU A 260 -7.65 -0.86 5.84
CA LEU A 260 -7.03 -2.18 5.72
C LEU A 260 -6.92 -2.83 7.09
N ARG A 261 -7.40 -4.07 7.19
CA ARG A 261 -7.44 -4.84 8.42
C ARG A 261 -6.06 -5.33 8.83
N LEU A 262 -5.74 -5.14 10.11
CA LEU A 262 -4.54 -5.69 10.75
C LEU A 262 -4.80 -6.96 11.58
N ASP A 263 -6.07 -7.30 11.84
CA ASP A 263 -6.49 -8.54 12.52
C ASP A 263 -6.44 -9.79 11.62
N ARG A 264 -5.75 -9.70 10.48
CA ARG A 264 -5.67 -10.75 9.44
C ARG A 264 -4.22 -11.11 9.20
N PRO A 265 -3.90 -12.35 8.80
CA PRO A 265 -2.55 -12.69 8.36
C PRO A 265 -2.11 -11.77 7.22
N ILE A 266 -0.91 -11.21 7.36
CA ILE A 266 -0.25 -10.38 6.35
C ILE A 266 1.13 -11.00 6.09
N ASP A 267 1.42 -11.27 4.82
CA ASP A 267 2.73 -11.72 4.37
C ASP A 267 3.61 -10.48 4.14
N PHE A 268 4.47 -10.21 5.11
CA PHE A 268 5.43 -9.11 5.07
C PHE A 268 6.75 -9.59 4.46
N VAL A 269 7.30 -8.77 3.57
CA VAL A 269 8.61 -9.00 2.96
C VAL A 269 9.50 -7.79 3.19
N GLU A 270 10.74 -8.05 3.56
CA GLU A 270 11.75 -7.00 3.70
C GLU A 270 12.19 -6.49 2.32
N VAL A 271 12.26 -5.16 2.21
CA VAL A 271 12.75 -4.45 1.02
C VAL A 271 13.62 -3.29 1.47
N THR A 272 14.62 -2.93 0.67
CA THR A 272 15.34 -1.67 0.93
C THR A 272 14.50 -0.50 0.46
N ARG A 273 14.74 0.69 1.05
CA ARG A 273 14.08 1.91 0.57
C ARG A 273 14.39 2.16 -0.90
N TRP A 274 15.66 2.00 -1.30
CA TRP A 274 16.05 2.19 -2.69
C TRP A 274 15.32 1.24 -3.64
N ASP A 275 15.25 -0.07 -3.34
CA ASP A 275 14.54 -1.03 -4.21
C ASP A 275 13.05 -0.68 -4.35
N TYR A 276 12.40 -0.31 -3.24
CA TYR A 276 10.98 0.05 -3.27
C TYR A 276 10.74 1.33 -4.08
N GLU A 277 11.60 2.33 -3.92
CA GLU A 277 11.51 3.61 -4.63
C GLU A 277 11.56 3.40 -6.14
N GLN A 278 12.53 2.62 -6.62
CA GLN A 278 12.69 2.37 -8.05
C GLN A 278 11.46 1.66 -8.63
N VAL A 279 10.95 0.64 -7.93
CA VAL A 279 9.74 -0.07 -8.36
C VAL A 279 8.51 0.85 -8.33
N TYR A 280 8.34 1.63 -7.26
CA TYR A 280 7.22 2.56 -7.13
C TYR A 280 7.23 3.59 -8.26
N ASN A 281 8.37 4.25 -8.48
CA ASN A 281 8.53 5.28 -9.51
C ASN A 281 8.16 4.77 -10.90
N THR A 282 8.78 3.66 -11.32
CA THR A 282 8.50 3.08 -12.64
C THR A 282 7.01 2.72 -12.80
N LEU A 283 6.39 2.15 -11.78
CA LEU A 283 4.98 1.78 -11.85
C LEU A 283 4.04 2.97 -11.79
N HIS A 284 4.37 3.99 -10.99
CA HIS A 284 3.58 5.20 -10.86
C HIS A 284 3.52 5.95 -12.20
N GLU A 285 4.63 6.05 -12.92
CA GLU A 285 4.66 6.65 -14.26
C GLU A 285 3.69 5.93 -15.22
N HIS A 286 3.75 4.60 -15.28
CA HIS A 286 2.84 3.83 -16.12
C HIS A 286 1.37 3.91 -15.67
N PHE A 287 1.11 3.89 -14.36
CA PHE A 287 -0.24 4.05 -13.83
C PHE A 287 -0.82 5.43 -14.12
N SER A 288 -0.02 6.50 -14.04
CA SER A 288 -0.47 7.86 -14.40
C SER A 288 -0.92 7.92 -15.85
N VAL A 289 -0.10 7.41 -16.79
CA VAL A 289 -0.45 7.39 -18.22
C VAL A 289 -1.72 6.57 -18.46
N PHE A 290 -1.87 5.42 -17.79
CA PHE A 290 -3.08 4.63 -17.88
C PHE A 290 -4.30 5.41 -17.37
N ASP A 291 -4.23 5.93 -16.13
CA ASP A 291 -5.33 6.60 -15.45
C ASP A 291 -5.79 7.84 -16.25
N GLU A 292 -4.85 8.62 -16.82
CA GLU A 292 -5.13 9.74 -17.70
C GLU A 292 -5.83 9.30 -19.00
N SER A 293 -5.31 8.29 -19.69
CA SER A 293 -5.89 7.79 -20.95
C SER A 293 -7.29 7.21 -20.75
N PHE A 294 -7.49 6.48 -19.64
CA PHE A 294 -8.77 5.92 -19.26
C PHE A 294 -9.78 7.01 -18.90
N ALA A 295 -9.37 7.99 -18.08
CA ALA A 295 -10.23 9.12 -17.72
C ALA A 295 -10.63 9.95 -18.94
N PHE A 296 -9.70 10.19 -19.87
CA PHE A 296 -9.99 10.82 -21.15
C PHE A 296 -11.03 10.02 -21.95
N ALA A 297 -10.85 8.70 -22.10
CA ALA A 297 -11.80 7.83 -22.80
C ALA A 297 -13.20 7.87 -22.19
N MET A 298 -13.31 7.80 -20.85
CA MET A 298 -14.59 7.91 -20.14
C MET A 298 -15.24 9.28 -20.32
N THR A 299 -14.45 10.35 -20.34
CA THR A 299 -14.94 11.71 -20.58
C THR A 299 -15.58 11.81 -21.95
N ILE A 300 -14.89 11.35 -23.01
CA ILE A 300 -15.43 11.42 -24.38
C ILE A 300 -16.59 10.46 -24.62
N LEU A 301 -16.65 9.31 -23.93
CA LEU A 301 -17.83 8.44 -23.96
C LEU A 301 -19.08 9.14 -23.39
N SER A 302 -18.89 10.00 -22.38
CA SER A 302 -19.97 10.76 -21.75
C SER A 302 -20.43 11.98 -22.57
N ASP A 303 -19.49 12.70 -23.20
CA ASP A 303 -19.76 13.83 -24.08
C ASP A 303 -18.85 13.78 -25.32
N PRO A 304 -19.25 13.05 -26.38
CA PRO A 304 -18.42 12.82 -27.57
C PRO A 304 -18.21 14.08 -28.42
N THR A 305 -18.98 15.14 -28.17
CA THR A 305 -18.88 16.42 -28.89
C THR A 305 -18.30 17.54 -28.03
N GLY A 306 -18.02 17.24 -26.76
CA GLY A 306 -17.42 18.16 -25.82
C GLY A 306 -15.93 18.35 -26.11
N ARG A 307 -15.45 19.58 -25.92
CA ARG A 307 -14.01 19.83 -25.89
C ARG A 307 -13.46 19.45 -24.51
N VAL A 308 -12.29 18.83 -24.51
CA VAL A 308 -11.56 18.49 -23.28
C VAL A 308 -10.49 19.54 -22.98
N MET A 309 -10.22 19.76 -21.68
CA MET A 309 -9.13 20.63 -21.24
C MET A 309 -7.82 19.83 -21.29
N THR A 310 -6.95 20.13 -22.25
CA THR A 310 -5.69 19.40 -22.45
C THR A 310 -4.70 19.59 -21.29
N GLY A 311 -4.78 20.72 -20.59
CA GLY A 311 -3.96 20.98 -19.40
C GLY A 311 -4.30 20.13 -18.16
N ASN A 312 -5.28 19.22 -18.27
CA ASN A 312 -5.58 18.24 -17.23
C ASN A 312 -4.75 16.95 -17.35
N PHE A 313 -3.91 16.83 -18.39
CA PHE A 313 -3.10 15.65 -18.68
C PHE A 313 -1.62 16.01 -18.66
N ASP A 314 -0.81 15.15 -18.05
CA ASP A 314 0.64 15.29 -17.99
C ASP A 314 1.32 14.46 -19.08
N SER A 315 0.69 13.35 -19.49
CA SER A 315 1.19 12.49 -20.57
C SER A 315 1.09 13.17 -21.93
N SER A 316 2.25 13.39 -22.57
CA SER A 316 2.31 13.97 -23.92
C SER A 316 1.53 13.17 -24.97
N GLU A 317 1.39 11.85 -24.79
CA GLU A 317 0.58 11.01 -25.68
C GLU A 317 -0.91 11.29 -25.50
N VAL A 318 -1.38 11.41 -24.25
CA VAL A 318 -2.79 11.71 -23.94
C VAL A 318 -3.14 13.14 -24.33
N VAL A 319 -2.25 14.10 -24.08
CA VAL A 319 -2.40 15.50 -24.53
C VAL A 319 -2.61 15.54 -26.04
N LYS A 320 -1.80 14.82 -26.82
CA LYS A 320 -1.93 14.80 -28.27
C LYS A 320 -3.29 14.24 -28.72
N ILE A 321 -3.75 13.14 -28.13
CA ILE A 321 -5.06 12.55 -28.46
C ILE A 321 -6.19 13.54 -28.12
N ALA A 322 -6.07 14.23 -26.98
CA ALA A 322 -7.02 15.25 -26.55
C ALA A 322 -7.04 16.48 -27.49
N GLU A 323 -5.89 16.90 -28.01
CA GLU A 323 -5.79 17.95 -29.04
C GLU A 323 -6.43 17.52 -30.35
N ASP A 324 -6.12 16.31 -30.83
CA ASP A 324 -6.70 15.75 -32.06
C ASP A 324 -8.23 15.64 -31.97
N HIS A 325 -8.76 15.19 -30.81
CA HIS A 325 -10.20 15.18 -30.52
C HIS A 325 -10.82 16.57 -30.58
N ASN A 326 -10.19 17.55 -29.92
CA ASN A 326 -10.66 18.94 -29.91
C ASN A 326 -10.71 19.55 -31.32
N ASP A 327 -9.73 19.22 -32.17
CA ASP A 327 -9.68 19.63 -33.56
C ASP A 327 -10.81 19.02 -34.39
N ASP A 328 -11.12 17.74 -34.18
CA ASP A 328 -12.22 17.07 -34.85
C ASP A 328 -13.58 17.60 -34.39
N VAL A 329 -13.77 17.88 -33.09
CA VAL A 329 -14.94 18.57 -32.56
C VAL A 329 -15.12 19.95 -33.21
N ALA A 330 -14.04 20.72 -33.36
CA ALA A 330 -14.08 22.05 -33.97
C ALA A 330 -14.50 22.02 -35.45
N ARG A 331 -14.32 20.89 -36.14
CA ARG A 331 -14.72 20.69 -37.54
C ARG A 331 -16.19 20.32 -37.71
N ILE A 332 -16.88 19.89 -36.64
CA ILE A 332 -18.28 19.45 -36.69
C ILE A 332 -19.22 20.51 -37.29
N PRO A 333 -19.20 21.81 -36.90
CA PRO A 333 -20.09 22.81 -37.48
C PRO A 333 -19.88 22.99 -38.99
N GLY A 334 -18.62 22.97 -39.45
CA GLY A 334 -18.28 23.02 -40.86
C GLY A 334 -18.83 21.82 -41.64
N LEU A 335 -18.69 20.61 -41.07
CA LEU A 335 -19.23 19.39 -41.65
C LEU A 335 -20.76 19.39 -41.65
N ALA A 336 -21.40 19.89 -40.60
CA ALA A 336 -22.85 20.03 -40.49
C ALA A 336 -23.42 20.95 -41.59
N SER A 337 -22.71 22.04 -41.91
CA SER A 337 -23.10 22.98 -42.98
C SER A 337 -22.77 22.52 -44.41
N SER A 338 -21.99 21.44 -44.56
CA SER A 338 -21.55 20.96 -45.87
C SER A 338 -22.68 20.32 -46.71
N GLY A 339 -22.50 20.31 -48.03
CA GLY A 339 -23.46 19.73 -49.00
C GLY A 339 -23.47 18.19 -49.09
N ILE A 340 -22.70 17.48 -48.25
CA ILE A 340 -22.69 16.01 -48.26
C ILE A 340 -23.93 15.43 -47.59
N SER A 341 -24.25 14.17 -47.88
CA SER A 341 -25.43 13.50 -47.30
C SER A 341 -25.34 13.40 -45.78
N TYR A 342 -26.49 13.44 -45.09
CA TYR A 342 -26.55 13.25 -43.63
C TYR A 342 -25.84 11.96 -43.19
N ARG A 343 -26.06 10.84 -43.90
CA ARG A 343 -25.38 9.56 -43.63
C ARG A 343 -23.86 9.67 -43.73
N SER A 344 -23.35 10.42 -44.70
CA SER A 344 -21.91 10.69 -44.83
C SER A 344 -21.36 11.57 -43.70
N LYS A 345 -22.15 12.53 -43.20
CA LYS A 345 -21.77 13.35 -42.03
C LYS A 345 -21.65 12.48 -40.79
N VAL A 346 -22.68 11.69 -40.48
CA VAL A 346 -22.70 10.78 -39.34
C VAL A 346 -21.51 9.83 -39.38
N ARG A 347 -21.28 9.14 -40.52
CA ARG A 347 -20.15 8.21 -40.67
C ARG A 347 -18.79 8.87 -40.43
N LYS A 348 -18.59 10.11 -40.88
CA LYS A 348 -17.33 10.83 -40.68
C LYS A 348 -17.12 11.21 -39.23
N ILE A 349 -18.16 11.72 -38.56
CA ILE A 349 -18.10 12.09 -37.13
C ILE A 349 -17.88 10.84 -36.28
N SER A 350 -18.67 9.79 -36.52
CA SER A 350 -18.56 8.53 -35.76
C SER A 350 -17.20 7.87 -35.95
N SER A 351 -16.66 7.84 -37.18
CA SER A 351 -15.32 7.28 -37.42
C SER A 351 -14.24 8.02 -36.63
N ARG A 352 -14.26 9.36 -36.61
CA ARG A 352 -13.28 10.13 -35.84
C ARG A 352 -13.39 9.86 -34.35
N PHE A 353 -14.62 9.82 -33.85
CA PHE A 353 -14.88 9.52 -32.46
C PHE A 353 -14.38 8.12 -32.06
N ILE A 354 -14.61 7.10 -32.89
CA ILE A 354 -14.09 5.75 -32.67
C ILE A 354 -12.56 5.74 -32.73
N ASP A 355 -11.94 6.40 -33.73
CA ASP A 355 -10.47 6.50 -33.84
C ASP A 355 -9.86 7.07 -32.54
N THR A 356 -10.46 8.14 -31.98
CA THR A 356 -10.02 8.75 -30.72
C THR A 356 -10.12 7.78 -29.54
N LEU A 357 -11.21 7.01 -29.44
CA LEU A 357 -11.39 6.00 -28.40
C LEU A 357 -10.36 4.86 -28.52
N GLU A 358 -10.10 4.39 -29.73
CA GLU A 358 -9.10 3.35 -30.00
C GLU A 358 -7.68 3.83 -29.67
N ASP A 359 -7.36 5.09 -29.97
CA ASP A 359 -6.07 5.68 -29.63
C ASP A 359 -5.88 5.78 -28.11
N ALA A 360 -6.89 6.24 -27.38
CA ALA A 360 -6.86 6.28 -25.91
C ALA A 360 -6.73 4.87 -25.31
N TYR A 361 -7.51 3.91 -25.82
CA TYR A 361 -7.40 2.51 -25.44
C TYR A 361 -5.99 1.96 -25.69
N ARG A 362 -5.37 2.26 -26.84
CA ARG A 362 -4.04 1.76 -27.18
C ARG A 362 -2.97 2.31 -26.24
N VAL A 363 -3.04 3.59 -25.86
CA VAL A 363 -2.12 4.19 -24.88
C VAL A 363 -2.24 3.49 -23.53
N GLY A 364 -3.46 3.33 -23.00
CA GLY A 364 -3.68 2.63 -21.75
C GLY A 364 -3.19 1.17 -21.79
N GLU A 365 -3.49 0.45 -22.87
CA GLU A 365 -3.07 -0.95 -23.04
C GLU A 365 -1.53 -1.08 -23.08
N ASN A 366 -0.84 -0.18 -23.79
CA ASN A 366 0.61 -0.17 -23.84
C ASN A 366 1.21 0.15 -22.48
N SER A 367 0.64 1.12 -21.75
CA SER A 367 1.13 1.46 -20.41
C SER A 367 1.05 0.27 -19.45
N LEU A 368 -0.05 -0.49 -19.48
CA LEU A 368 -0.19 -1.70 -18.66
C LEU A 368 0.77 -2.82 -19.06
N LYS A 369 1.08 -2.96 -20.36
CA LYS A 369 2.10 -3.92 -20.82
C LYS A 369 3.47 -3.57 -20.25
N GLU A 370 3.86 -2.29 -20.28
CA GLU A 370 5.12 -1.82 -19.73
C GLU A 370 5.17 -1.99 -18.19
N ALA A 371 4.10 -1.60 -17.49
CA ALA A 371 3.99 -1.82 -16.04
C ALA A 371 4.20 -3.30 -15.65
N ARG A 372 3.54 -4.21 -16.37
CA ARG A 372 3.68 -5.65 -16.17
C ARG A 372 5.09 -6.16 -16.50
N PHE A 373 5.72 -5.62 -17.54
CA PHE A 373 7.08 -6.00 -17.92
C PHE A 373 8.12 -5.56 -16.88
N SER A 374 7.92 -4.37 -16.30
CA SER A 374 8.76 -3.77 -15.25
C SER A 374 8.63 -4.49 -13.91
N LEU A 375 7.46 -5.04 -13.58
CA LEU A 375 7.22 -5.72 -12.30
C LEU A 375 7.43 -7.23 -12.36
N ARG A 376 8.68 -7.67 -12.19
CA ARG A 376 9.03 -9.11 -12.15
C ARG A 376 9.19 -9.69 -10.75
N ASP A 377 9.42 -8.85 -9.75
CA ASP A 377 9.65 -9.27 -8.38
C ASP A 377 8.33 -9.56 -7.65
N GLU A 378 8.11 -10.81 -7.27
CA GLU A 378 6.91 -11.27 -6.59
C GLU A 378 6.73 -10.70 -5.18
N ARG A 379 7.76 -10.06 -4.60
CA ARG A 379 7.64 -9.32 -3.32
C ARG A 379 6.63 -8.18 -3.42
N PHE A 380 6.42 -7.61 -4.61
CA PHE A 380 5.56 -6.46 -4.85
C PHE A 380 4.14 -6.86 -5.31
N GLY A 381 3.56 -7.89 -4.70
CA GLY A 381 2.27 -8.44 -5.12
C GLY A 381 1.09 -7.44 -5.03
N TRP A 382 1.18 -6.39 -4.21
CA TRP A 382 0.15 -5.36 -4.13
C TRP A 382 0.10 -4.58 -5.46
N PHE A 383 1.25 -4.21 -6.01
CA PHE A 383 1.32 -3.60 -7.33
C PHE A 383 0.83 -4.54 -8.45
N GLN A 384 1.07 -5.85 -8.33
CA GLN A 384 0.50 -6.81 -9.28
C GLN A 384 -1.04 -6.79 -9.25
N SER A 385 -1.64 -6.64 -8.06
CA SER A 385 -3.10 -6.48 -7.96
C SER A 385 -3.59 -5.18 -8.59
N GLN A 386 -2.83 -4.09 -8.45
CA GLN A 386 -3.16 -2.79 -9.07
C GLN A 386 -3.07 -2.83 -10.60
N ILE A 387 -2.11 -3.57 -11.16
CA ILE A 387 -2.03 -3.83 -12.61
C ILE A 387 -3.29 -4.60 -13.05
N LYS A 388 -3.65 -5.66 -12.32
CA LYS A 388 -4.79 -6.50 -12.67
C LYS A 388 -6.12 -5.73 -12.64
N GLU A 389 -6.34 -4.90 -11.63
CA GLU A 389 -7.53 -4.04 -11.53
C GLU A 389 -7.66 -3.12 -12.76
N ARG A 390 -6.56 -2.49 -13.17
CA ARG A 390 -6.53 -1.64 -14.37
C ARG A 390 -6.73 -2.44 -15.66
N GLU A 391 -6.23 -3.68 -15.74
CA GLU A 391 -6.51 -4.57 -16.87
C GLU A 391 -7.99 -4.94 -16.99
N GLU A 392 -8.68 -5.13 -15.85
CA GLU A 392 -10.12 -5.36 -15.82
C GLU A 392 -10.89 -4.11 -16.29
N MET A 393 -10.47 -2.91 -15.84
CA MET A 393 -11.00 -1.63 -16.35
C MET A 393 -10.79 -1.50 -17.87
N GLN A 394 -9.59 -1.82 -18.34
CA GLN A 394 -9.24 -1.73 -19.77
C GLN A 394 -10.06 -2.70 -20.62
N ALA A 395 -10.31 -3.91 -20.12
CA ALA A 395 -11.19 -4.87 -20.79
C ALA A 395 -12.63 -4.37 -20.85
N GLY A 396 -13.11 -3.69 -19.79
CA GLY A 396 -14.42 -3.03 -19.78
C GLY A 396 -14.52 -1.91 -20.82
N LEU A 397 -13.50 -1.05 -20.89
CA LEU A 397 -13.43 0.01 -21.89
C LEU A 397 -13.47 -0.56 -23.31
N LYS A 398 -12.75 -1.65 -23.59
CA LYS A 398 -12.79 -2.30 -24.91
C LYS A 398 -14.20 -2.71 -25.33
N GLN A 399 -14.95 -3.35 -24.42
CA GLN A 399 -16.32 -3.77 -24.70
C GLN A 399 -17.23 -2.57 -24.99
N GLU A 400 -16.99 -1.46 -24.29
CA GLU A 400 -17.73 -0.22 -24.50
C GLU A 400 -17.41 0.41 -25.86
N VAL A 401 -16.14 0.46 -26.27
CA VAL A 401 -15.73 0.94 -27.61
C VAL A 401 -16.38 0.09 -28.70
N GLU A 402 -16.32 -1.24 -28.59
CA GLU A 402 -16.96 -2.17 -29.54
C GLU A 402 -18.49 -1.98 -29.57
N ARG A 403 -19.13 -1.74 -28.42
CA ARG A 403 -20.57 -1.48 -28.34
C ARG A 403 -20.93 -0.20 -29.09
N VAL A 404 -20.16 0.86 -28.91
CA VAL A 404 -20.41 2.16 -29.55
C VAL A 404 -20.16 2.07 -31.05
N GLU A 405 -19.10 1.41 -31.49
CA GLU A 405 -18.83 1.17 -32.92
C GLU A 405 -20.00 0.46 -33.60
N ASN A 406 -20.51 -0.61 -32.97
CA ASN A 406 -21.66 -1.37 -33.46
C ASN A 406 -22.97 -0.54 -33.50
N SER A 407 -23.11 0.49 -32.67
CA SER A 407 -24.30 1.35 -32.67
C SER A 407 -24.38 2.30 -33.87
N PHE A 408 -23.24 2.54 -34.55
CA PHE A 408 -23.17 3.40 -35.74
C PHE A 408 -23.27 2.64 -37.07
N ASN A 409 -23.13 1.31 -37.04
CA ASN A 409 -23.28 0.41 -38.19
C ASN A 409 -24.74 0.03 -38.43
#